data_AF-A0A1E3K1X4-F1
#
_entry.id   AF-A0A1E3K1X4-F1
#
_cell.length_a   1.000
_cell.length_b   1.000
_cell.length_c   1.000
_cell.angle_alpha   90.00
_cell.angle_beta   90.00
_cell.angle_gamma   90.00
#
_symmetry.space_group_name_H-M   'P 1'
#
loop_
_entity.id
_entity.type
_entity.pdbx_description
1 polymer ?
#
loop_
_entity_poly.entity_id
_entity_poly.type
_entity_poly.pdbx_seq_one_letter_code
_entity_poly.pdbx_strand_id
1 'polypeptide(L)'
;MASTPSMEQYRGTLSSAQSRVVAHVYYSIFLISTPTNPSTWHFQSTEKINARDEHIRESWIKAMEARIVREELQKCYRGEGVNQLQNCKGLAEMYAGMIRDNKVKGYKQVDQDM
;
A
#
# COMPACT_ATOMS: atom_id res chain seq x y z
N MET A 1 -16.72 -1.65 16.64
CA MET A 1 -16.59 -2.98 17.26
C MET A 1 -17.98 -3.62 17.30
N ALA A 2 -18.37 -4.31 16.22
CA ALA A 2 -19.62 -5.07 16.21
C ALA A 2 -19.23 -6.54 16.39
N SER A 3 -19.59 -7.10 17.54
CA SER A 3 -19.38 -8.49 17.92
C SER A 3 -20.15 -9.41 16.97
N THR A 4 -19.44 -10.30 16.27
CA THR A 4 -20.04 -11.40 15.53
C THR A 4 -20.56 -12.44 16.53
N PRO A 5 -21.81 -12.94 16.39
CA PRO A 5 -22.28 -14.04 17.22
C PRO A 5 -21.62 -15.36 16.76
N SER A 6 -21.24 -16.19 17.72
CA SER A 6 -20.60 -17.50 17.49
C SER A 6 -21.54 -18.51 16.84
N MET A 7 -20.99 -19.28 15.89
CA MET A 7 -21.64 -20.37 15.12
C MET A 7 -22.27 -21.52 15.95
N GLU A 8 -22.12 -21.53 17.28
CA GLU A 8 -22.59 -22.61 18.16
C GLU A 8 -24.13 -22.76 18.20
N GLN A 9 -24.89 -21.73 17.82
CA GLN A 9 -26.34 -21.70 18.01
C GLN A 9 -27.14 -22.49 16.96
N TYR A 10 -26.51 -22.93 15.87
CA TYR A 10 -27.15 -23.70 14.78
C TYR A 10 -26.90 -25.21 14.84
N ARG A 11 -26.41 -25.74 15.96
CA ARG A 11 -26.05 -27.17 16.06
C ARG A 11 -27.23 -28.09 16.42
N GLY A 12 -28.42 -27.56 16.72
CA GLY A 12 -29.60 -28.33 17.08
C GLY A 12 -30.65 -28.34 15.99
N THR A 13 -31.03 -29.53 15.50
CA THR A 13 -32.13 -29.82 14.56
C THR A 13 -31.78 -29.85 13.06
N LEU A 14 -30.91 -30.78 12.65
CA LEU A 14 -30.99 -31.31 11.28
C LEU A 14 -31.17 -32.83 11.36
N SER A 15 -32.45 -33.22 11.32
CA SER A 15 -32.88 -34.57 10.97
C SER A 15 -32.23 -34.99 9.65
N SER A 16 -31.74 -36.23 9.59
CA SER A 16 -30.90 -36.79 8.52
C SER A 16 -31.52 -36.84 7.11
N ALA A 17 -32.71 -36.27 6.91
CA ALA A 17 -33.38 -36.13 5.62
C ALA A 17 -33.16 -34.76 4.92
N GLN A 18 -32.60 -33.74 5.62
CA GLN A 18 -32.41 -32.38 5.09
C GLN A 18 -31.10 -32.17 4.30
N SER A 19 -30.30 -33.23 4.09
CA SER A 19 -28.93 -33.06 3.58
C SER A 19 -28.83 -32.72 2.09
N ARG A 20 -29.89 -32.95 1.28
CA ARG A 20 -29.86 -32.62 -0.16
C ARG A 20 -30.40 -31.23 -0.46
N VAL A 21 -31.50 -30.84 0.19
CA VAL A 21 -32.10 -29.51 -0.03
C VAL A 21 -31.18 -28.43 0.54
N VAL A 22 -30.63 -28.63 1.75
CA VAL A 22 -29.66 -27.69 2.33
C VAL A 22 -28.39 -27.63 1.47
N ALA A 23 -27.85 -28.76 1.00
CA ALA A 23 -26.70 -28.76 0.09
C ALA A 23 -27.01 -28.06 -1.25
N HIS A 24 -28.18 -28.26 -1.84
CA HIS A 24 -28.60 -27.58 -3.08
C HIS A 24 -28.75 -26.07 -2.86
N VAL A 25 -29.30 -25.64 -1.72
CA VAL A 25 -29.44 -24.23 -1.36
C VAL A 25 -28.07 -23.60 -1.10
N TYR A 26 -27.18 -24.27 -0.35
CA TYR A 26 -25.81 -23.81 -0.15
C TYR A 26 -25.00 -23.77 -1.47
N TYR A 27 -25.13 -24.78 -2.33
CA TYR A 27 -24.40 -24.84 -3.60
C TYR A 27 -24.89 -23.78 -4.60
N SER A 28 -26.20 -23.50 -4.64
CA SER A 28 -26.77 -22.44 -5.47
C SER A 28 -26.42 -21.04 -4.95
N ILE A 29 -26.43 -20.81 -3.63
CA ILE A 29 -25.96 -19.55 -3.03
C ILE A 29 -24.45 -19.35 -3.29
N PHE A 30 -23.63 -20.40 -3.20
CA PHE A 30 -22.19 -20.34 -3.46
C PHE A 30 -21.87 -19.95 -4.92
N LEU A 31 -22.61 -20.49 -5.90
CA LEU A 31 -22.48 -20.12 -7.32
C LEU A 31 -22.93 -18.68 -7.62
N ILE A 32 -23.86 -18.11 -6.85
CA ILE A 32 -24.27 -16.71 -6.99
C ILE A 32 -23.23 -15.77 -6.33
N SER A 33 -22.52 -16.25 -5.31
CA SER A 33 -21.49 -15.49 -4.58
C SER A 33 -20.09 -15.49 -5.21
N THR A 34 -19.85 -16.25 -6.30
CA THR A 34 -18.60 -16.08 -7.05
C THR A 34 -18.61 -14.70 -7.71
N PRO A 35 -17.63 -13.82 -7.43
CA PRO A 35 -17.64 -12.46 -7.96
C PRO A 35 -17.29 -12.49 -9.45
N THR A 36 -18.31 -12.63 -10.30
CA THR A 36 -18.20 -12.43 -11.75
C THR A 36 -19.19 -11.36 -12.23
N ASN A 37 -19.35 -10.28 -11.44
CA ASN A 37 -20.08 -9.11 -11.92
C ASN A 37 -19.14 -8.31 -12.84
N PRO A 38 -19.50 -8.02 -14.11
CA PRO A 38 -18.64 -7.31 -15.04
C PRO A 38 -18.20 -5.90 -14.57
N SER A 39 -18.89 -5.31 -13.58
CA SER A 39 -18.48 -4.04 -12.97
C SER A 39 -17.28 -4.17 -12.01
N THR A 40 -16.98 -5.36 -11.48
CA THR A 40 -15.88 -5.56 -10.54
C THR A 40 -14.51 -5.58 -11.23
N TRP A 41 -14.45 -5.94 -12.52
CA TRP A 41 -13.21 -5.88 -13.31
C TRP A 41 -12.70 -4.44 -13.47
N HIS A 42 -13.63 -3.50 -13.72
CA HIS A 42 -13.30 -2.07 -13.79
C HIS A 42 -12.84 -1.55 -12.43
N PHE A 43 -13.50 -1.95 -11.35
CA PHE A 43 -13.15 -1.54 -10.00
C PHE A 43 -11.76 -2.03 -9.55
N GLN A 44 -11.45 -3.32 -9.72
CA GLN A 44 -10.12 -3.88 -9.40
C GLN A 44 -9.00 -3.24 -10.25
N SER A 45 -9.29 -2.90 -11.51
CA SER A 45 -8.35 -2.16 -12.36
C SER A 45 -8.09 -0.75 -11.83
N THR A 46 -9.14 -0.03 -11.42
CA THR A 46 -9.00 1.32 -10.88
C THR A 46 -8.24 1.36 -9.56
N GLU A 47 -8.48 0.42 -8.64
CA GLU A 47 -7.75 0.35 -7.37
C GLU A 47 -6.25 0.12 -7.60
N LYS A 48 -5.90 -0.79 -8.51
CA LYS A 48 -4.50 -1.06 -8.88
C LYS A 48 -3.84 0.14 -9.54
N ILE A 49 -4.55 0.89 -10.38
CA ILE A 49 -4.01 2.11 -11.00
C ILE A 49 -3.76 3.16 -9.93
N ASN A 50 -4.72 3.39 -9.03
CA ASN A 50 -4.60 4.37 -7.95
C ASN A 50 -3.44 4.05 -7.01
N ALA A 51 -3.27 2.78 -6.62
CA ALA A 51 -2.16 2.35 -5.76
C ALA A 51 -0.78 2.59 -6.41
N ARG A 52 -0.68 2.34 -7.72
CA ARG A 52 0.55 2.61 -8.50
C ARG A 52 0.84 4.11 -8.58
N ASP A 53 -0.17 4.92 -8.83
CA ASP A 53 -0.02 6.37 -8.90
C ASP A 53 0.39 6.98 -7.55
N GLU A 54 -0.16 6.48 -6.44
CA GLU A 54 0.22 6.91 -5.09
C GLU A 54 1.68 6.60 -4.80
N HIS A 55 2.12 5.37 -5.06
CA HIS A 55 3.50 4.98 -4.84
C HIS A 55 4.50 5.84 -5.63
N ILE A 56 4.16 6.14 -6.89
CA ILE A 56 4.99 7.00 -7.74
C ILE A 56 5.02 8.42 -7.16
N ARG A 57 3.86 8.96 -6.74
CA ARG A 57 3.78 10.30 -6.15
C ARG A 57 4.64 10.42 -4.89
N GLU A 58 4.51 9.47 -3.96
CA GLU A 58 5.34 9.43 -2.74
C GLU A 58 6.83 9.33 -3.05
N SER A 59 7.19 8.50 -4.03
CA SER A 59 8.59 8.37 -4.48
C SER A 59 9.14 9.69 -5.01
N TRP A 60 8.34 10.44 -5.76
CA TRP A 60 8.70 11.78 -6.24
C TRP A 60 8.79 12.80 -5.12
N ILE A 61 7.88 12.76 -4.13
CA ILE A 61 7.94 13.65 -2.95
C ILE A 61 9.26 13.45 -2.21
N LYS A 62 9.65 12.20 -1.92
CA LYS A 62 10.92 11.87 -1.26
C LYS A 62 12.15 12.33 -2.07
N ALA A 63 12.07 12.25 -3.40
CA ALA A 63 13.12 12.77 -4.28
C ALA A 63 13.20 14.31 -4.22
N MET A 64 12.06 15.00 -4.15
CA MET A 64 12.00 16.45 -4.01
C MET A 64 12.49 16.94 -2.64
N GLU A 65 12.19 16.22 -1.56
CA GLU A 65 12.75 16.48 -0.23
C GLU A 65 14.28 16.45 -0.25
N ALA A 66 14.87 15.43 -0.89
CA ALA A 66 16.32 15.34 -1.03
C ALA A 66 16.91 16.52 -1.84
N ARG A 67 16.16 17.08 -2.80
CA ARG A 67 16.59 18.28 -3.55
C ARG A 67 16.60 19.52 -2.67
N ILE A 68 15.60 19.69 -1.81
CA ILE A 68 15.55 20.81 -0.86
C ILE A 68 16.77 20.78 0.07
N VAL A 69 17.07 19.60 0.64
CA VAL A 69 18.24 19.44 1.52
C VAL A 69 19.54 19.73 0.76
N ARG A 70 19.63 19.31 -0.51
CA ARG A 70 20.78 19.63 -1.37
C ARG A 70 20.96 21.13 -1.56
N GLU A 71 19.88 21.85 -1.85
CA GLU A 71 19.93 23.31 -2.05
C GLU A 71 20.36 24.03 -0.77
N GLU A 72 19.85 23.60 0.38
CA GLU A 72 20.24 24.17 1.67
C GLU A 72 21.71 23.87 2.01
N LEU A 73 22.18 22.65 1.72
CA LEU A 73 23.59 22.29 1.84
C LEU A 73 24.49 23.17 0.96
N GLN A 74 24.06 23.48 -0.27
CA GLN A 74 24.79 24.38 -1.15
C GLN A 74 24.85 25.81 -0.61
N LYS A 75 23.81 26.30 0.04
CA LYS A 75 23.83 27.62 0.73
C LYS A 75 24.79 27.61 1.91
N CYS A 76 24.78 26.54 2.72
CA CYS A 76 25.71 26.38 3.84
C CYS A 76 27.16 26.42 3.36
N TYR A 77 27.51 25.66 2.32
CA TYR A 77 28.86 25.67 1.72
C TYR A 77 29.28 27.05 1.21
N ARG A 78 28.36 27.82 0.61
CA ARG A 78 28.64 29.18 0.15
C ARG A 78 28.79 30.19 1.29
N GLY A 79 28.09 30.00 2.40
CA GLY A 79 28.12 30.91 3.56
C GLY A 79 29.33 30.69 4.48
N GLU A 80 29.66 29.43 4.76
CA GLU A 80 30.69 29.03 5.72
C GLU A 80 32.12 29.09 5.16
N GLY A 81 32.28 28.93 3.84
CA GLY A 81 33.59 28.89 3.19
C GLY A 81 34.47 27.77 3.73
N VAL A 82 35.57 28.11 4.40
CA VAL A 82 36.55 27.13 4.91
C VAL A 82 35.99 26.29 6.07
N ASN A 83 35.02 26.81 6.82
CA ASN A 83 34.46 26.12 8.01
C ASN A 83 33.33 25.12 7.69
N GLN A 84 33.01 24.92 6.42
CA GLN A 84 31.91 24.05 5.98
C GLN A 84 32.01 22.60 6.49
N LEU A 85 33.21 22.10 6.78
CA LEU A 85 33.42 20.73 7.27
C LEU A 85 32.87 20.49 8.67
N GLN A 86 32.84 21.52 9.53
CA GLN A 86 32.29 21.39 10.88
C GLN A 86 30.81 21.73 10.91
N ASN A 87 30.43 22.86 10.30
CA ASN A 87 29.08 23.39 10.45
C ASN A 87 28.06 22.75 9.48
N CYS A 88 28.47 22.35 8.27
CA CYS A 88 27.55 21.75 7.29
C CYS A 88 27.52 20.20 7.33
N LYS A 89 28.27 19.58 8.25
CA LYS A 89 28.40 18.11 8.33
C LYS A 89 27.05 17.40 8.51
N GLY A 90 26.19 17.92 9.38
CA GLY A 90 24.86 17.33 9.62
C GLY A 90 23.97 17.32 8.38
N LEU A 91 23.96 18.43 7.62
CA LEU A 91 23.23 18.51 6.35
C LEU A 91 23.80 17.55 5.31
N ALA A 92 25.13 17.39 5.26
CA ALA A 92 25.79 16.47 4.35
C ALA A 92 25.46 15.00 4.67
N GLU A 93 25.46 14.61 5.94
CA GLU A 93 25.10 13.25 6.39
C GLU A 93 23.63 12.94 6.13
N MET A 94 22.73 13.89 6.42
CA MET A 94 21.30 13.78 6.12
C MET A 94 21.06 13.59 4.62
N TYR A 95 21.68 14.43 3.78
CA TYR A 95 21.58 14.31 2.33
C TYR A 95 22.12 12.97 1.81
N ALA A 96 23.25 12.50 2.36
CA ALA A 96 23.83 11.21 2.01
C ALA A 96 22.96 10.02 2.44
N GLY A 97 22.22 10.14 3.54
CA GLY A 97 21.17 9.18 3.92
C GLY A 97 20.03 9.18 2.89
N MET A 98 19.47 10.36 2.61
CA MET A 98 18.34 10.51 1.70
C MET A 98 18.62 9.98 0.28
N ILE A 99 19.80 10.22 -0.30
CA ILE A 99 20.13 9.71 -1.65
C ILE A 99 20.16 8.17 -1.70
N ARG A 100 20.51 7.50 -0.61
CA ARG A 100 20.54 6.04 -0.55
C ARG A 100 19.14 5.46 -0.56
N ASP A 101 18.25 6.04 0.24
CA ASP A 101 16.94 5.47 0.52
C ASP A 101 15.83 6.00 -0.41
N ASN A 102 15.88 7.29 -0.78
CA ASN A 102 14.81 7.99 -1.52
C ASN A 102 14.94 7.89 -3.04
N LYS A 103 15.47 6.78 -3.55
CA LYS A 103 15.53 6.56 -5.00
C LYS A 103 14.13 6.35 -5.54
N VAL A 104 13.79 7.01 -6.65
CA VAL A 104 12.51 6.80 -7.34
C VAL A 104 12.46 5.36 -7.84
N LYS A 105 11.53 4.58 -7.30
CA LYS A 105 11.30 3.19 -7.70
C LYS A 105 10.11 3.13 -8.66
N GLY A 106 10.17 2.20 -9.62
CA GLY A 106 9.08 2.01 -10.57
C GLY A 106 7.90 1.25 -9.94
N TYR A 107 6.71 1.43 -10.50
CA TYR A 107 5.47 0.83 -10.00
C TYR A 107 5.45 -0.70 -9.98
N LYS A 108 6.36 -1.37 -10.70
CA LYS A 108 6.47 -2.84 -10.74
C LYS A 108 6.68 -3.49 -9.38
N GLN A 109 7.19 -2.74 -8.39
CA GLN A 109 7.38 -3.23 -7.03
C GLN A 109 6.04 -3.32 -6.28
N VAL A 110 5.09 -2.43 -6.57
CA VAL A 110 3.75 -2.43 -5.96
C VAL A 110 2.95 -3.67 -6.37
N ASP A 111 3.13 -4.14 -7.61
CA ASP A 111 2.47 -5.34 -8.13
C ASP A 111 3.02 -6.64 -7.51
N GLN A 112 4.18 -6.63 -6.86
CA GLN A 112 4.78 -7.80 -6.20
C GLN A 112 4.28 -8.01 -4.76
N ASP A 113 3.77 -6.96 -4.12
CA ASP A 113 3.37 -6.95 -2.70
C ASP A 113 1.85 -7.04 -2.49
N MET A 114 1.05 -7.18 -3.57
CA MET A 114 -0.41 -7.32 -3.56
C MET A 114 -0.84 -8.73 -4.00
#